data_AF-X1EQD1-F1
#
_entry.id   AF-X1EQD1-F1
#
_cell.length_a   1.000
_cell.length_b   1.000
_cell.length_c   1.000
_cell.angle_alpha   90.00
_cell.angle_beta   90.00
_cell.angle_gamma   90.00
#
_symmetry.space_group_name_H-M   'P 1'
#
loop_
_entity.id
_entity.type
_entity.pdbx_description
1 polymer ?
#
loop_
_entity_poly.entity_id
_entity_poly.type
_entity_poly.pdbx_seq_one_letter_code
_entity_poly.pdbx_strand_id
1 'polypeptide(L)'
;CQVKSIKKGLLERKSLLVCTPTASGKTLIAELAAIRSILKGFGKAIYIVPLKALASEKFNDFKKRYGSLIKIALSIGEIDSADPYLAEYDLIITTSEKFDSLIRHHTPWLSRIGTVIVDEIHLMNDPGRGPTLEILITILKQILKDVQVIGLSATIGNPEELAEWLDAGLVVDNWRPVKLHKGICLGNEVEFF
;
A
#
# COMPACT_ATOMS: atom_id res chain seq x y z
N CYS A 1 3.53 -7.16 14.16
CA CYS A 1 3.73 -7.31 12.70
C CYS A 1 5.02 -6.65 12.18
N GLN A 2 5.38 -5.42 12.57
CA GLN A 2 6.52 -4.71 11.98
C GLN A 2 7.85 -5.48 12.06
N VAL A 3 8.18 -6.02 13.24
CA VAL A 3 9.39 -6.86 13.42
C VAL A 3 9.36 -8.11 12.53
N LYS A 4 8.18 -8.73 12.35
CA LYS A 4 8.02 -9.88 11.46
C LYS A 4 8.29 -9.47 10.00
N SER A 5 7.79 -8.32 9.56
CA SER A 5 8.04 -7.78 8.22
C SER A 5 9.53 -7.50 7.98
N ILE A 6 10.22 -6.89 8.93
CA ILE A 6 11.68 -6.67 8.85
C ILE A 6 12.41 -8.00 8.71
N LYS A 7 12.13 -8.97 9.59
CA LYS A 7 12.73 -10.32 9.52
C LYS A 7 12.42 -11.07 8.22
N LYS A 8 11.29 -10.77 7.58
CA LYS A 8 10.88 -11.36 6.29
C LYS A 8 11.53 -10.70 5.08
N GLY A 9 12.34 -9.66 5.26
CA GLY A 9 13.12 -9.06 4.18
C GLY A 9 12.65 -7.67 3.73
N LEU A 10 11.84 -6.97 4.53
CA LEU A 10 11.29 -5.65 4.16
C LEU A 10 12.39 -4.66 3.77
N LEU A 11 13.50 -4.62 4.50
CA LEU A 11 14.59 -3.64 4.28
C LEU A 11 15.60 -4.11 3.22
N GLU A 12 15.54 -5.39 2.88
CA GLU A 12 16.27 -6.11 1.85
C GLU A 12 15.52 -6.10 0.51
N ARG A 13 14.48 -5.25 0.38
CA ARG A 13 13.66 -5.06 -0.81
C ARG A 13 12.81 -6.27 -1.22
N LYS A 14 12.56 -7.23 -0.34
CA LYS A 14 11.62 -8.31 -0.63
C LYS A 14 10.19 -7.77 -0.68
N SER A 15 9.43 -8.20 -1.67
CA SER A 15 7.98 -7.96 -1.74
C SER A 15 7.29 -8.69 -0.60
N LEU A 16 6.31 -8.07 0.05
CA LEU A 16 5.61 -8.62 1.20
C LEU A 16 4.10 -8.36 1.14
N LEU A 17 3.31 -9.38 1.49
CA LEU A 17 1.91 -9.23 1.84
C LEU A 17 1.76 -9.25 3.36
N VAL A 18 1.20 -8.19 3.93
CA VAL A 18 1.02 -8.02 5.37
C VAL A 18 -0.46 -8.03 5.72
N CYS A 19 -0.93 -9.15 6.25
CA CYS A 19 -2.32 -9.37 6.65
C CYS A 19 -2.45 -9.26 8.17
N THR A 20 -2.96 -8.13 8.64
CA THR A 20 -3.08 -7.87 10.09
C THR A 20 -4.30 -7.00 10.39
N PRO A 21 -4.89 -7.11 11.59
CA PRO A 21 -5.97 -6.23 12.03
C PRO A 21 -5.61 -4.74 11.87
N THR A 22 -6.63 -3.91 11.64
CA THR A 22 -6.50 -2.45 11.69
C THR A 22 -5.92 -2.02 13.06
N ALA A 23 -5.16 -0.93 13.08
CA ALA A 23 -4.42 -0.41 14.24
C ALA A 23 -3.17 -1.20 14.69
N SER A 24 -2.72 -2.20 13.93
CA SER A 24 -1.48 -2.97 14.23
C SER A 24 -0.17 -2.29 13.78
N GLY A 25 -0.26 -1.14 13.09
CA GLY A 25 0.91 -0.40 12.57
C GLY A 25 1.32 -0.73 11.13
N LYS A 26 0.36 -1.13 10.27
CA LYS A 26 0.58 -1.36 8.82
C LYS A 26 1.22 -0.17 8.10
N THR A 27 0.77 1.05 8.42
CA THR A 27 1.32 2.28 7.82
C THR A 27 2.82 2.45 8.10
N LEU A 28 3.32 2.05 9.28
CA LEU A 28 4.76 2.12 9.55
C LEU A 28 5.58 1.19 8.65
N ILE A 29 5.04 0.03 8.28
CA ILE A 29 5.70 -0.90 7.35
C ILE A 29 5.83 -0.25 5.97
N ALA A 30 4.77 0.40 5.49
CA ALA A 30 4.80 1.15 4.23
C ALA A 30 5.76 2.34 4.26
N GLU A 31 5.75 3.11 5.35
CA GLU A 31 6.70 4.21 5.55
C GLU A 31 8.15 3.72 5.49
N LEU A 32 8.48 2.64 6.21
CA LEU A 32 9.82 2.07 6.21
C LEU A 32 10.24 1.64 4.81
N ALA A 33 9.37 0.97 4.05
CA ALA A 33 9.66 0.58 2.67
C ALA A 33 9.87 1.79 1.74
N ALA A 34 8.95 2.76 1.76
CA ALA A 34 9.01 3.95 0.92
C ALA A 34 10.26 4.79 1.19
N ILE A 35 10.50 5.14 2.46
CA ILE A 35 11.63 5.97 2.87
C ILE A 35 12.95 5.23 2.61
N ARG A 36 13.01 3.92 2.86
CA ARG A 36 14.19 3.10 2.54
C ARG A 36 14.49 3.12 1.04
N SER A 37 13.48 2.95 0.20
CA SER A 37 13.61 2.97 -1.27
C SER A 37 14.21 4.29 -1.75
N ILE A 38 13.63 5.40 -1.29
CA ILE A 38 14.03 6.75 -1.69
C ILE A 38 15.45 7.07 -1.20
N LEU A 39 15.73 6.91 0.09
CA LEU A 39 17.01 7.31 0.68
C LEU A 39 18.20 6.45 0.22
N LYS A 40 17.95 5.23 -0.28
CA LYS A 40 18.99 4.39 -0.87
C LYS A 40 19.10 4.52 -2.39
N GLY A 41 18.31 5.39 -3.01
CA GLY A 41 18.36 5.63 -4.45
C GLY A 41 17.82 4.46 -5.27
N PHE A 42 16.96 3.61 -4.70
CA PHE A 42 16.31 2.52 -5.44
C PHE A 42 15.18 3.01 -6.35
N GLY A 43 14.80 4.29 -6.23
CA GLY A 43 13.78 4.91 -7.04
C GLY A 43 12.64 5.47 -6.22
N LYS A 44 11.61 5.94 -6.93
CA LYS A 44 10.40 6.56 -6.36
C LYS A 44 9.58 5.52 -5.62
N ALA A 45 8.84 5.99 -4.63
CA ALA A 45 7.81 5.20 -3.96
C ALA A 45 6.41 5.64 -4.43
N ILE A 46 5.56 4.68 -4.76
CA ILE A 46 4.14 4.91 -5.03
C ILE A 46 3.32 4.36 -3.87
N TYR A 47 2.44 5.16 -3.29
CA TYR A 47 1.51 4.73 -2.26
C TYR A 47 0.10 4.80 -2.81
N ILE A 48 -0.50 3.64 -3.07
CA ILE A 48 -1.84 3.49 -3.62
C ILE A 48 -2.82 3.26 -2.47
N VAL A 49 -3.87 4.07 -2.43
CA VAL A 49 -4.98 3.94 -1.48
C VAL A 49 -6.31 3.77 -2.22
N PRO A 50 -7.33 3.18 -1.58
CA PRO A 50 -8.61 2.92 -2.25
C PRO A 50 -9.52 4.15 -2.35
N LEU A 51 -9.26 5.22 -1.59
CA LEU A 51 -10.14 6.38 -1.52
C LEU A 51 -9.35 7.68 -1.56
N LYS A 52 -9.88 8.67 -2.29
CA LYS A 52 -9.32 10.03 -2.36
C LYS A 52 -9.15 10.68 -0.99
N ALA A 53 -10.13 10.47 -0.09
CA ALA A 53 -10.06 10.99 1.28
C ALA A 53 -8.87 10.40 2.06
N LEU A 54 -8.64 9.08 1.95
CA LEU A 54 -7.48 8.41 2.56
C LEU A 54 -6.18 8.90 1.94
N ALA A 55 -6.16 9.23 0.65
CA ALA A 55 -4.97 9.75 -0.02
C ALA A 55 -4.57 11.11 0.57
N SER A 56 -5.55 12.00 0.75
CA SER A 56 -5.35 13.30 1.39
C SER A 56 -4.88 13.17 2.83
N GLU A 57 -5.46 12.25 3.61
CA GLU A 57 -5.00 11.94 4.97
C GLU A 57 -3.53 11.50 4.97
N LYS A 58 -3.18 10.47 4.19
CA LYS A 58 -1.80 9.96 4.10
C LYS A 58 -0.85 11.04 3.60
N PHE A 59 -1.25 11.87 2.64
CA PHE A 59 -0.43 12.97 2.17
C PHE A 59 -0.09 13.96 3.30
N ASN A 60 -1.08 14.37 4.08
CA ASN A 60 -0.84 15.29 5.19
C ASN A 60 0.08 14.66 6.25
N ASP A 61 -0.14 13.39 6.60
CA ASP A 61 0.69 12.67 7.56
C ASP A 61 2.14 12.53 7.10
N PHE A 62 2.34 12.07 5.86
CA PHE A 62 3.68 11.92 5.28
C PHE A 62 4.36 13.27 5.11
N LYS A 63 3.65 14.31 4.64
CA LYS A 63 4.21 15.65 4.47
C LYS A 63 4.64 16.24 5.80
N LYS A 64 3.84 16.07 6.85
CA LYS A 64 4.18 16.54 8.21
C LYS A 64 5.44 15.86 8.76
N ARG A 65 5.62 14.56 8.50
CA ARG A 65 6.71 13.76 9.09
C ARG A 65 7.99 13.74 8.25
N TYR A 66 7.87 13.78 6.93
CA TYR A 66 8.95 13.52 5.99
C TYR A 66 9.14 14.61 4.94
N GLY A 67 8.30 15.66 4.92
CA GLY A 67 8.38 16.71 3.89
C GLY A 67 9.65 17.57 3.91
N SER A 68 10.42 17.54 5.00
CA SER A 68 11.77 18.14 5.06
C SER A 68 12.86 17.25 4.49
N LEU A 69 12.58 15.95 4.30
CA LEU A 69 13.54 14.94 3.84
C LEU A 69 13.33 14.54 2.38
N ILE A 70 12.07 14.52 1.91
CA ILE A 70 11.69 14.04 0.58
C ILE A 70 10.58 14.92 -0.02
N LYS A 71 10.52 14.97 -1.36
CA LYS A 71 9.43 15.62 -2.09
C LYS A 71 8.24 14.68 -2.21
N ILE A 72 7.10 15.10 -1.68
CA ILE A 72 5.88 14.29 -1.62
C ILE A 72 4.78 14.96 -2.45
N ALA A 73 4.14 14.21 -3.34
CA ALA A 73 3.01 14.64 -4.16
C ALA A 73 1.72 13.86 -3.82
N LEU A 74 0.59 14.53 -4.02
CA LEU A 74 -0.74 13.94 -4.01
C LEU A 74 -1.31 13.99 -5.43
N SER A 75 -1.58 12.83 -6.04
CA SER A 75 -2.23 12.74 -7.35
C SER A 75 -3.55 11.99 -7.23
N ILE A 76 -4.64 12.75 -7.04
CA ILE A 76 -6.02 12.24 -6.93
C ILE A 76 -7.03 13.06 -7.76
N GLY A 77 -6.52 13.96 -8.59
CA GLY A 77 -7.29 14.93 -9.37
C GLY A 77 -7.98 14.30 -10.58
N GLU A 78 -7.87 14.98 -11.72
CA GLU A 78 -8.40 14.52 -12.99
C GLU A 78 -7.77 13.16 -13.37
N ILE A 79 -8.62 12.20 -13.72
CA ILE A 79 -8.16 10.84 -13.99
C ILE A 79 -7.37 10.83 -15.30
N ASP A 80 -7.80 11.57 -16.32
CA ASP A 80 -7.17 11.58 -17.65
C ASP A 80 -6.08 12.65 -17.81
N SER A 81 -4.96 12.49 -17.09
CA SER A 81 -3.80 13.38 -17.25
C SER A 81 -2.48 12.63 -17.02
N ALA A 82 -1.46 12.99 -17.81
CA ALA A 82 -0.12 12.39 -17.75
C ALA A 82 0.72 12.87 -16.55
N ASP A 83 0.34 13.98 -15.91
CA ASP A 83 0.99 14.58 -14.74
C ASP A 83 2.53 14.57 -14.78
N PRO A 84 3.16 15.20 -15.80
CA PRO A 84 4.62 15.15 -15.97
C PRO A 84 5.38 15.76 -14.78
N TYR A 85 4.75 16.69 -14.06
CA TYR A 85 5.32 17.32 -12.86
C TYR A 85 5.67 16.31 -11.75
N LEU A 86 5.04 15.12 -11.74
CA LEU A 86 5.32 14.06 -10.76
C LEU A 86 6.74 13.48 -10.91
N ALA A 87 7.42 13.72 -12.03
CA ALA A 87 8.80 13.31 -12.24
C ALA A 87 9.77 13.89 -11.19
N GLU A 88 9.46 15.07 -10.66
CA GLU A 88 10.27 15.80 -9.67
C GLU A 88 10.07 15.33 -8.22
N TYR A 89 9.12 14.42 -7.98
CA TYR A 89 8.77 13.94 -6.64
C TYR A 89 9.34 12.55 -6.35
N ASP A 90 9.56 12.29 -5.06
CA ASP A 90 10.16 11.05 -4.56
C ASP A 90 9.09 10.05 -4.09
N LEU A 91 8.04 10.55 -3.43
CA LEU A 91 6.87 9.79 -3.00
C LEU A 91 5.61 10.37 -3.64
N ILE A 92 4.83 9.51 -4.29
CA ILE A 92 3.55 9.88 -4.90
C ILE A 92 2.44 9.08 -4.22
N ILE A 93 1.48 9.79 -3.62
CA ILE A 93 0.29 9.19 -3.01
C ILE A 93 -0.88 9.37 -3.98
N THR A 94 -1.58 8.28 -4.29
CA THR A 94 -2.57 8.26 -5.37
C THR A 94 -3.64 7.19 -5.15
N THR A 95 -4.68 7.16 -5.99
CA THR A 95 -5.65 6.07 -6.02
C THR A 95 -5.33 5.05 -7.12
N SER A 96 -5.94 3.86 -7.03
CA SER A 96 -5.83 2.82 -8.06
C SER A 96 -6.18 3.34 -9.46
N GLU A 97 -7.29 4.07 -9.58
CA GLU A 97 -7.80 4.56 -10.87
C GLU A 97 -6.88 5.63 -11.46
N LYS A 98 -6.35 6.52 -10.61
CA LYS A 98 -5.45 7.57 -11.08
C LYS A 98 -4.11 6.99 -11.50
N PHE A 99 -3.58 6.01 -10.77
CA PHE A 99 -2.32 5.36 -11.14
C PHE A 99 -2.45 4.51 -12.41
N ASP A 100 -3.55 3.78 -12.57
CA ASP A 100 -3.89 3.09 -13.82
C ASP A 100 -3.87 4.04 -15.03
N SER A 101 -4.43 5.25 -14.87
CA SER A 101 -4.35 6.26 -15.91
C SER A 101 -2.92 6.72 -16.22
N LEU A 102 -2.08 6.95 -15.20
CA LEU A 102 -0.67 7.32 -15.39
C LEU A 102 0.11 6.25 -16.16
N ILE A 103 -0.19 4.97 -15.90
CA ILE A 103 0.37 3.84 -16.64
C ILE A 103 -0.05 3.89 -18.12
N ARG A 104 -1.35 4.11 -18.40
CA ARG A 104 -1.86 4.23 -19.77
C ARG A 104 -1.27 5.39 -20.57
N HIS A 105 -0.92 6.49 -19.89
CA HIS A 105 -0.27 7.65 -20.50
C HIS A 105 1.24 7.47 -20.71
N HIS A 106 1.80 6.29 -20.40
CA HIS A 106 3.22 5.96 -20.58
C HIS A 106 4.18 7.00 -19.97
N THR A 107 3.83 7.54 -18.79
CA THR A 107 4.62 8.64 -18.24
C THR A 107 6.07 8.21 -17.99
N PRO A 108 7.09 8.94 -18.48
CA PRO A 108 8.48 8.45 -18.50
C PRO A 108 9.06 8.07 -17.13
N TRP A 109 8.58 8.69 -16.05
CA TRP A 109 9.06 8.44 -14.69
C TRP A 109 8.61 7.10 -14.10
N LEU A 110 7.66 6.39 -14.72
CA LEU A 110 7.23 5.06 -14.26
C LEU A 110 8.40 4.07 -14.19
N SER A 111 9.34 4.16 -15.12
CA SER A 111 10.58 3.35 -15.14
C SER A 111 11.50 3.58 -13.94
N ARG A 112 11.27 4.64 -13.16
CA ARG A 112 12.08 5.03 -11.99
C ARG A 112 11.41 4.64 -10.66
N ILE A 113 10.31 3.90 -10.71
CA ILE A 113 9.65 3.39 -9.50
C ILE A 113 10.52 2.27 -8.93
N GLY A 114 10.83 2.36 -7.63
CA GLY A 114 11.59 1.33 -6.91
C GLY A 114 10.73 0.51 -5.95
N THR A 115 9.63 1.10 -5.47
CA THR A 115 8.71 0.49 -4.50
C THR A 115 7.27 0.92 -4.76
N VAL A 116 6.34 -0.02 -4.68
CA VAL A 116 4.90 0.22 -4.73
C VAL A 116 4.26 -0.33 -3.46
N ILE A 117 3.52 0.52 -2.76
CA ILE A 117 2.68 0.14 -1.62
C ILE A 117 1.23 0.15 -2.09
N VAL A 118 0.53 -0.94 -1.82
CA VAL A 118 -0.91 -1.08 -2.06
C VAL A 118 -1.61 -1.21 -0.72
N ASP A 119 -2.28 -0.14 -0.29
CA ASP A 119 -3.04 -0.13 0.95
C ASP A 119 -4.43 -0.73 0.75
N GLU A 120 -4.92 -1.42 1.78
CA GLU A 120 -6.17 -2.17 1.76
C GLU A 120 -6.34 -3.09 0.54
N ILE A 121 -5.30 -3.85 0.21
CA ILE A 121 -5.26 -4.76 -0.95
C ILE A 121 -6.37 -5.82 -0.95
N HIS A 122 -6.96 -6.13 0.21
CA HIS A 122 -8.13 -7.01 0.30
C HIS A 122 -9.36 -6.49 -0.47
N LEU A 123 -9.40 -5.20 -0.81
CA LEU A 123 -10.42 -4.63 -1.70
C LEU A 123 -10.32 -5.15 -3.13
N MET A 124 -9.31 -5.95 -3.46
CA MET A 124 -9.28 -6.74 -4.70
C MET A 124 -10.49 -7.69 -4.82
N ASN A 125 -11.06 -8.13 -3.70
CA ASN A 125 -12.26 -8.96 -3.70
C ASN A 125 -13.55 -8.14 -3.85
N ASP A 126 -13.48 -6.81 -3.92
CA ASP A 126 -14.63 -5.95 -4.15
C ASP A 126 -15.08 -6.02 -5.62
N PRO A 127 -16.36 -6.30 -5.91
CA PRO A 127 -16.84 -6.43 -7.30
C PRO A 127 -16.68 -5.18 -8.15
N GLY A 128 -16.69 -3.98 -7.55
CA GLY A 128 -16.61 -2.72 -8.28
C GLY A 128 -15.19 -2.26 -8.54
N ARG A 129 -14.28 -2.47 -7.58
CA ARG A 129 -12.92 -1.91 -7.61
C ARG A 129 -11.82 -2.94 -7.76
N GLY A 130 -12.12 -4.19 -7.45
CA GLY A 130 -11.20 -5.31 -7.52
C GLY A 130 -10.52 -5.47 -8.88
N PRO A 131 -11.28 -5.46 -10.00
CA PRO A 131 -10.71 -5.63 -11.33
C PRO A 131 -9.65 -4.58 -11.67
N THR A 132 -9.88 -3.31 -11.32
CA THR A 132 -8.91 -2.23 -11.56
C THR A 132 -7.61 -2.47 -10.79
N LEU A 133 -7.71 -2.88 -9.53
CA LEU A 133 -6.54 -3.13 -8.70
C LEU A 133 -5.75 -4.36 -9.16
N GLU A 134 -6.44 -5.42 -9.55
CA GLU A 134 -5.86 -6.66 -10.09
C GLU A 134 -5.10 -6.39 -11.39
N ILE A 135 -5.72 -5.67 -12.33
CA ILE A 135 -5.11 -5.27 -13.61
C ILE A 135 -3.87 -4.41 -13.34
N LEU A 136 -3.98 -3.42 -12.46
CA LEU A 136 -2.88 -2.52 -12.11
C LEU A 136 -1.69 -3.30 -11.57
N ILE A 137 -1.88 -4.21 -10.62
CA ILE A 137 -0.78 -5.01 -10.06
C ILE A 137 -0.19 -5.94 -11.12
N THR A 138 -1.03 -6.54 -11.96
CA THR A 138 -0.59 -7.39 -13.07
C THR A 138 0.32 -6.63 -14.03
N ILE A 139 -0.09 -5.42 -14.42
CA ILE A 139 0.70 -4.55 -15.30
C ILE A 139 2.00 -4.13 -14.61
N LEU A 140 1.97 -3.77 -13.32
CA LEU A 140 3.19 -3.42 -12.58
C LEU A 140 4.21 -4.55 -12.58
N LYS A 141 3.77 -5.80 -12.36
CA LYS A 141 4.65 -6.97 -12.40
C LYS A 141 5.27 -7.20 -13.79
N GLN A 142 4.59 -6.78 -14.85
CA GLN A 142 5.09 -6.92 -16.22
C GLN A 142 6.05 -5.80 -16.62
N ILE A 143 5.72 -4.55 -16.29
CA ILE A 143 6.45 -3.37 -16.76
C ILE A 143 7.65 -3.06 -15.85
N LEU A 144 7.53 -3.29 -14.55
CA LEU A 144 8.54 -2.89 -13.58
C LEU A 144 9.38 -4.09 -13.14
N LYS A 145 10.58 -4.20 -13.70
CA LYS A 145 11.59 -5.17 -13.25
C LYS A 145 12.21 -4.67 -11.94
N ASP A 146 12.43 -5.57 -10.99
CA ASP A 146 13.08 -5.30 -9.69
C ASP A 146 12.38 -4.26 -8.80
N VAL A 147 11.03 -4.20 -8.83
CA VAL A 147 10.23 -3.36 -7.93
C VAL A 147 9.79 -4.13 -6.69
N GLN A 148 9.95 -3.49 -5.53
CA GLN A 148 9.42 -4.01 -4.27
C GLN A 148 7.92 -3.71 -4.18
N VAL A 149 7.09 -4.74 -3.99
CA VAL A 149 5.65 -4.60 -3.80
C VAL A 149 5.28 -4.89 -2.35
N ILE A 150 4.61 -3.95 -1.69
CA ILE A 150 4.12 -4.09 -0.32
C ILE A 150 2.60 -4.04 -0.34
N GLY A 151 1.95 -5.19 -0.17
CA GLY A 151 0.51 -5.28 0.02
C GLY A 151 0.15 -5.16 1.50
N LEU A 152 -0.68 -4.20 1.86
CA LEU A 152 -1.22 -4.06 3.21
C LEU A 152 -2.69 -4.48 3.22
N SER A 153 -3.02 -5.43 4.08
CA SER A 153 -4.34 -6.05 4.09
C SER A 153 -4.91 -6.12 5.50
N ALA A 154 -6.24 -6.07 5.60
CA ALA A 154 -6.94 -6.62 6.77
C ALA A 154 -6.74 -8.15 6.82
N THR A 155 -7.28 -8.79 7.85
CA THR A 155 -7.29 -10.26 7.89
C THR A 155 -8.21 -10.77 6.77
N ILE A 156 -7.69 -11.62 5.88
CA ILE A 156 -8.42 -12.22 4.75
C ILE A 156 -8.42 -13.75 4.87
N GLY A 157 -9.34 -14.41 4.14
CA GLY A 157 -9.50 -15.86 4.22
C GLY A 157 -8.43 -16.67 3.49
N ASN A 158 -7.86 -16.13 2.41
CA ASN A 158 -6.88 -16.77 1.53
C ASN A 158 -5.58 -15.94 1.36
N PRO A 159 -4.88 -15.58 2.45
CA PRO A 159 -3.68 -14.74 2.35
C PRO A 159 -2.51 -15.42 1.65
N GLU A 160 -2.40 -16.75 1.69
CA GLU A 160 -1.36 -17.52 1.02
C GLU A 160 -1.46 -17.41 -0.50
N GLU A 161 -2.67 -17.57 -1.05
CA GLU A 161 -2.93 -17.48 -2.49
C GLU A 161 -2.61 -16.07 -3.02
N LEU A 162 -3.04 -15.04 -2.29
CA LEU A 162 -2.73 -13.66 -2.68
C LEU A 162 -1.22 -13.37 -2.60
N ALA A 163 -0.52 -13.90 -1.60
CA ALA A 163 0.93 -13.74 -1.47
C ALA A 163 1.69 -14.43 -2.60
N GLU A 164 1.26 -15.65 -2.98
CA GLU A 164 1.81 -16.41 -4.09
C GLU A 164 1.60 -15.69 -5.42
N TRP A 165 0.37 -15.21 -5.68
CA TRP A 165 0.09 -14.42 -6.88
C TRP A 165 0.91 -13.12 -6.93
N LEU A 166 1.22 -12.50 -5.79
CA LEU A 166 2.09 -11.32 -5.71
C LEU A 166 3.59 -11.63 -5.81
N ASP A 167 4.00 -12.91 -5.78
CA ASP A 167 5.40 -13.32 -5.56
C ASP A 167 6.01 -12.61 -4.32
N ALA A 168 5.27 -12.64 -3.21
CA ALA A 168 5.57 -11.89 -2.00
C ALA A 168 5.66 -12.77 -0.76
N GLY A 169 6.55 -12.42 0.15
CA GLY A 169 6.61 -13.06 1.47
C GLY A 169 5.39 -12.71 2.31
N LEU A 170 4.72 -13.73 2.84
CA LEU A 170 3.54 -13.53 3.68
C LEU A 170 3.89 -13.22 5.15
N VAL A 171 3.23 -12.20 5.70
CA VAL A 171 3.23 -11.84 7.13
C VAL A 171 1.81 -11.79 7.64
N VAL A 172 1.41 -12.79 8.42
CA VAL A 172 0.13 -12.82 9.14
C VAL A 172 0.36 -12.53 10.62
N ASP A 173 -0.49 -11.68 11.21
CA ASP A 173 -0.45 -11.39 12.64
C ASP A 173 -1.84 -11.02 13.17
N ASN A 174 -2.26 -11.62 14.27
CA ASN A 174 -3.54 -11.32 14.93
C ASN A 174 -3.39 -10.36 16.13
N TRP A 175 -2.17 -9.91 16.41
CA TRP A 175 -1.88 -9.02 17.52
C TRP A 175 -2.58 -7.66 17.37
N ARG A 176 -3.14 -7.16 18.47
CA ARG A 176 -3.75 -5.83 18.59
C ARG A 176 -3.18 -5.12 19.83
N PRO A 177 -2.92 -3.80 19.77
CA PRO A 177 -2.44 -3.05 20.93
C PRO A 177 -3.49 -2.97 22.04
N VAL A 178 -4.77 -2.98 21.68
CA VAL A 178 -5.91 -2.99 22.60
C VAL A 178 -6.68 -4.29 22.44
N LYS A 179 -6.97 -4.98 23.55
CA LYS A 179 -7.79 -6.20 23.53
C LYS A 179 -9.20 -5.85 23.05
N LEU A 180 -9.68 -6.57 22.04
CA LEU A 180 -11.04 -6.47 21.55
C LEU A 180 -11.89 -7.51 22.28
N HIS A 181 -12.85 -7.06 23.09
CA HIS A 181 -13.91 -7.91 23.64
C HIS A 181 -15.08 -7.91 22.67
N LYS A 182 -15.57 -9.10 22.28
CA LYS A 182 -16.75 -9.25 21.43
C LYS A 182 -17.88 -9.82 22.26
N GLY A 183 -19.10 -9.41 21.99
CA GLY A 183 -20.26 -9.94 22.68
C GLY A 183 -21.55 -9.68 21.90
N ILE A 184 -22.60 -10.41 22.26
CA ILE A 184 -23.96 -10.27 21.73
C ILE A 184 -24.80 -9.58 22.79
N CYS A 185 -25.48 -8.50 22.42
CA CYS A 185 -26.44 -7.83 23.30
C CYS A 185 -27.86 -8.27 22.93
N LEU A 186 -28.59 -8.82 23.89
CA LEU A 186 -30.00 -9.18 23.75
C LEU A 186 -30.77 -8.63 24.95
N GLY A 187 -31.63 -7.64 24.70
CA GLY A 187 -32.31 -6.91 25.78
C GLY A 187 -31.31 -6.12 26.64
N ASN A 188 -31.26 -6.42 27.94
CA ASN A 188 -30.34 -5.81 28.90
C ASN A 188 -29.14 -6.71 29.25
N GLU A 189 -28.98 -7.85 28.58
CA GLU A 189 -27.88 -8.78 28.79
C GLU A 189 -26.86 -8.69 27.66
N VAL A 190 -25.58 -8.72 28.04
CA VAL A 190 -24.45 -8.79 27.11
C VAL A 190 -23.68 -10.06 27.38
N GLU A 191 -23.67 -10.98 26.43
CA GLU A 191 -22.89 -12.21 26.48
C GLU A 191 -21.59 -12.02 25.68
N PHE A 192 -20.44 -12.06 26.35
CA PHE A 192 -19.13 -11.95 25.71
C PHE A 192 -18.63 -13.32 25.24
N PHE A 193 -17.94 -13.36 24.10
CA PHE A 193 -17.30 -14.55 23.53
C PHE A 193 -15.87 -14.27 23.03
#